data_AF-A0A7K9ZZF8-F1
#
_entry.id   AF-A0A7K9ZZF8-F1
#
_cell.length_a   1.000
_cell.length_b   1.000
_cell.length_c   1.000
_cell.angle_alpha   90.00
_cell.angle_beta   90.00
_cell.angle_gamma   90.00
#
_symmetry.space_group_name_H-M   'P 1'
#
loop_
_entity.id
_entity.type
_entity.pdbx_description
1 polymer ?
#
loop_
_entity_poly.entity_id
_entity_poly.type
_entity_poly.pdbx_seq_one_letter_code
_entity_poly.pdbx_strand_id
1 'polypeptide(L)'
;MMSRQAFLCGLGSLYLSLLFIFLLMDVYARPANNSVLKEKAADSKDENEILPPDHLNGVKMEMDGHLNKEFHQEVFLGKEMEEFEEDSEPRRNRKKLMVIFSKVDINNDKKISAKEMQRWIMEKTDEHFQEAVEENKMHFRAVDPDGDGHVSWDEYKIKFLASKGFNEKEIAEKIKNNEELKIDEETQEVLDNLKDRWYQADNPPPDLLLSEEEFLSFLHPEHSRGMLQFMVREIIRDL
;
A
#
# COMPACT_ATOMS: atom_id res chain seq x y z
N MET A 1 -21.33 75.78 -3.06
CA MET A 1 -21.69 74.37 -3.40
C MET A 1 -20.43 73.55 -3.76
N MET A 2 -19.38 73.50 -2.91
CA MET A 2 -18.13 72.77 -3.24
C MET A 2 -17.63 71.84 -2.11
N SER A 3 -18.39 71.63 -1.04
CA SER A 3 -17.92 70.86 0.14
C SER A 3 -18.33 69.37 0.11
N ARG A 4 -19.37 68.98 -0.63
CA ARG A 4 -19.86 67.58 -0.65
C ARG A 4 -19.12 66.66 -1.61
N GLN A 5 -18.50 67.17 -2.68
CA GLN A 5 -17.80 66.34 -3.68
C GLN A 5 -16.42 65.85 -3.21
N ALA A 6 -15.69 66.64 -2.41
CA ALA A 6 -14.39 66.25 -1.88
C ALA A 6 -14.50 65.10 -0.85
N PHE A 7 -15.58 65.08 -0.06
CA PHE A 7 -15.81 64.07 0.97
C PHE A 7 -16.18 62.70 0.38
N LEU A 8 -16.95 62.68 -0.72
CA LEU A 8 -17.31 61.45 -1.44
C LEU A 8 -16.11 60.80 -2.14
N CYS A 9 -15.16 61.60 -2.65
CA CYS A 9 -13.94 61.11 -3.30
C CYS A 9 -12.96 60.47 -2.31
N GLY A 10 -12.85 61.03 -1.09
CA GLY A 10 -12.02 60.46 -0.01
C GLY A 10 -12.53 59.11 0.50
N LEU A 11 -13.87 58.96 0.61
CA LEU A 11 -14.49 57.69 0.99
C LEU A 11 -14.28 56.61 -0.08
N GLY A 12 -14.45 56.95 -1.36
CA GLY A 12 -14.21 56.01 -2.47
C GLY A 12 -12.78 55.49 -2.53
N SER A 13 -11.78 56.35 -2.24
CA SER A 13 -10.37 55.97 -2.18
C SER A 13 -10.08 54.98 -1.03
N LEU A 14 -10.71 55.19 0.13
CA LEU A 14 -10.60 54.27 1.26
C LEU A 14 -11.20 52.89 0.94
N TYR A 15 -12.38 52.84 0.30
CA TYR A 15 -13.00 51.59 -0.13
C TYR A 15 -12.16 50.86 -1.18
N LEU A 16 -11.55 51.58 -2.14
CA LEU A 16 -10.67 50.96 -3.13
C LEU A 16 -9.40 50.39 -2.50
N SER A 17 -8.84 51.09 -1.50
CA SER A 17 -7.66 50.60 -0.76
C SER A 17 -7.97 49.36 0.08
N LEU A 18 -9.15 49.32 0.73
CA LEU A 18 -9.62 48.17 1.50
C LEU A 18 -9.87 46.96 0.60
N LEU A 19 -10.45 47.18 -0.59
CA LEU A 19 -10.67 46.12 -1.57
C LEU A 19 -9.35 45.58 -2.14
N PHE A 20 -8.36 46.44 -2.35
CA PHE A 20 -7.01 46.04 -2.77
C PHE A 20 -6.29 45.23 -1.68
N ILE A 21 -6.43 45.61 -0.40
CA ILE A 21 -5.90 44.85 0.74
C ILE A 21 -6.60 43.49 0.86
N PHE A 22 -7.91 43.42 0.66
CA PHE A 22 -8.67 42.16 0.66
C PHE A 22 -8.21 41.22 -0.46
N LEU A 23 -8.05 41.74 -1.69
CA LEU A 23 -7.54 40.95 -2.81
C LEU A 23 -6.08 40.48 -2.59
N LEU A 24 -5.25 41.27 -1.92
CA LEU A 24 -3.91 40.85 -1.54
C LEU A 24 -3.90 39.78 -0.44
N MET A 25 -4.88 39.79 0.48
CA MET A 25 -5.04 38.72 1.48
C MET A 25 -5.44 37.38 0.85
N ASP A 26 -6.32 37.39 -0.16
CA ASP A 26 -6.71 36.17 -0.88
C ASP A 26 -5.55 35.55 -1.69
N VAL A 27 -4.58 36.36 -2.15
CA VAL A 27 -3.38 35.86 -2.85
C VAL A 27 -2.41 35.14 -1.89
N TYR A 28 -2.48 35.40 -0.58
CA TYR A 28 -1.67 34.71 0.43
C TYR A 28 -2.39 33.58 1.16
N ALA A 29 -3.68 33.36 0.88
CA ALA A 29 -4.42 32.20 1.37
C ALA A 29 -3.97 30.94 0.60
N ARG A 30 -2.85 30.35 1.03
CA ARG A 30 -2.52 28.97 0.65
C ARG A 30 -3.64 28.06 1.19
N PRO A 31 -4.11 27.07 0.41
CA PRO A 31 -4.97 26.04 0.98
C PRO A 31 -4.24 25.44 2.18
N ALA A 32 -4.87 25.55 3.36
CA ALA A 32 -4.44 24.83 4.53
C ALA A 32 -4.65 23.35 4.21
N ASN A 33 -3.56 22.64 3.92
CA ASN A 33 -3.58 21.19 3.97
C ASN A 33 -3.85 20.85 5.44
N ASN A 34 -5.09 20.47 5.74
CA ASN A 34 -5.40 19.74 6.95
C ASN A 34 -4.79 18.35 6.77
N SER A 35 -3.51 18.20 7.13
CA SER A 35 -2.96 16.88 7.42
C SER A 35 -3.70 16.41 8.67
N VAL A 36 -4.79 15.69 8.46
CA VAL A 36 -5.36 14.83 9.49
C VAL A 36 -4.19 13.96 9.96
N LEU A 37 -3.83 14.09 11.23
CA LEU A 37 -2.94 13.14 11.90
C LEU A 37 -3.61 11.77 11.74
N LYS A 38 -3.11 10.98 10.79
CA LYS A 38 -3.58 9.63 10.55
C LYS A 38 -3.04 8.82 11.73
N GLU A 39 -3.94 8.40 12.61
CA GLU A 39 -3.69 7.26 13.49
C GLU A 39 -3.54 6.06 12.55
N LYS A 40 -2.30 5.81 12.11
CA LYS A 40 -1.92 4.58 11.42
C LYS A 40 -1.93 3.53 12.51
N ALA A 41 -2.78 2.50 12.37
CA ALA A 41 -2.53 1.25 13.06
C ALA A 41 -1.11 0.88 12.63
N ALA A 42 -0.18 0.87 13.58
CA ALA A 42 1.17 0.45 13.32
C ALA A 42 1.05 -0.97 12.78
N ASP A 43 1.36 -1.13 11.50
CA ASP A 43 1.76 -2.41 10.95
C ASP A 43 3.00 -2.79 11.73
N SER A 44 2.79 -3.47 12.86
CA SER A 44 3.88 -4.12 13.59
C SER A 44 4.34 -5.22 12.66
N LYS A 45 5.25 -4.87 11.75
CA LYS A 45 6.06 -5.81 11.00
C LYS A 45 6.84 -6.63 12.03
N ASP A 46 6.21 -7.65 12.59
CA ASP A 46 6.95 -8.78 13.11
C ASP A 46 7.54 -9.40 11.86
N GLU A 47 8.84 -9.18 11.66
CA GLU A 47 9.59 -9.56 10.45
C GLU A 47 9.51 -11.08 10.17
N ASN A 48 8.94 -11.85 11.11
CA ASN A 48 8.72 -13.28 11.03
C ASN A 48 7.30 -13.69 10.63
N GLU A 49 6.35 -12.75 10.48
CA GLU A 49 4.96 -13.07 10.17
C GLU A 49 4.77 -13.26 8.66
N ILE A 50 4.68 -14.52 8.24
CA ILE A 50 4.49 -14.91 6.83
C ILE A 50 3.01 -14.89 6.47
N LEU A 51 2.36 -13.75 6.70
CA LEU A 51 0.98 -13.50 6.29
C LEU A 51 0.96 -12.66 5.01
N PRO A 52 0.06 -12.96 4.06
CA PRO A 52 -0.25 -12.00 3.02
C PRO A 52 -0.72 -10.68 3.66
N PRO A 53 -0.18 -9.52 3.25
CA PRO A 53 -0.58 -8.24 3.80
C PRO A 53 -2.05 -7.94 3.47
N ASP A 54 -2.74 -7.27 4.39
CA ASP A 54 -4.08 -6.73 4.12
C ASP A 54 -4.03 -5.58 3.09
N HIS A 55 -3.04 -4.71 3.27
CA HIS A 55 -2.80 -3.59 2.38
C HIS A 55 -2.17 -4.04 1.06
N LEU A 56 -2.77 -3.64 -0.05
CA LEU A 56 -2.30 -4.00 -1.39
C LEU A 56 -1.71 -2.81 -2.12
N ASN A 57 -0.39 -2.89 -2.36
CA ASN A 57 0.34 -1.83 -3.03
C ASN A 57 -0.21 -1.55 -4.43
N GLY A 58 -0.52 -0.28 -4.69
CA GLY A 58 -0.97 0.13 -6.02
C GLY A 58 -2.35 -0.38 -6.43
N VAL A 59 -3.16 -0.82 -5.46
CA VAL A 59 -4.57 -1.16 -5.66
C VAL A 59 -5.46 -0.23 -4.83
N LYS A 60 -6.64 0.09 -5.36
CA LYS A 60 -7.56 1.04 -4.72
C LYS A 60 -8.37 0.42 -3.57
N MET A 61 -8.43 -0.90 -3.51
CA MET A 61 -9.22 -1.66 -2.55
C MET A 61 -8.29 -2.62 -1.83
N GLU A 62 -8.41 -2.66 -0.51
CA GLU A 62 -7.65 -3.54 0.37
C GLU A 62 -8.28 -4.94 0.39
N MET A 63 -7.56 -5.90 0.98
CA MET A 63 -8.00 -7.28 1.08
C MET A 63 -9.31 -7.45 1.84
N ASP A 64 -9.49 -6.72 2.92
CA ASP A 64 -10.71 -6.70 3.72
C ASP A 64 -11.88 -5.93 3.08
N GLY A 65 -11.67 -5.37 1.88
CA GLY A 65 -12.66 -4.61 1.13
C GLY A 65 -12.74 -3.12 1.47
N HIS A 66 -11.89 -2.61 2.38
CA HIS A 66 -11.79 -1.17 2.60
C HIS A 66 -11.16 -0.45 1.41
N LEU A 67 -11.40 0.86 1.34
CA LEU A 67 -10.79 1.71 0.32
C LEU A 67 -9.39 2.13 0.78
N ASN A 68 -8.40 1.88 -0.07
CA ASN A 68 -7.06 2.43 0.09
C ASN A 68 -7.11 3.96 -0.08
N LYS A 69 -6.92 4.69 1.02
CA LYS A 69 -6.94 6.17 1.06
C LYS A 69 -5.63 6.77 0.54
N GLU A 70 -4.55 6.00 0.56
CA GLU A 70 -3.19 6.40 0.18
C GLU A 70 -2.83 5.99 -1.25
N PHE A 71 -3.69 5.22 -1.93
CA PHE A 71 -3.53 4.77 -3.32
C PHE A 71 -2.88 5.79 -4.26
N HIS A 72 -3.37 7.04 -4.29
CA HIS A 72 -2.80 8.05 -5.19
C HIS A 72 -1.39 8.50 -4.79
N GLN A 73 -1.10 8.51 -3.49
CA GLN A 73 0.20 8.85 -2.95
C GLN A 73 1.17 7.69 -3.13
N GLU A 74 0.76 6.44 -2.87
CA GLU A 74 1.57 5.24 -3.10
C GLU A 74 1.95 5.10 -4.56
N VAL A 75 0.97 5.13 -5.47
CA VAL A 75 1.22 4.97 -6.91
C VAL A 75 2.12 6.08 -7.46
N PHE A 76 2.11 7.26 -6.83
CA PHE A 76 2.93 8.39 -7.26
C PHE A 76 4.32 8.42 -6.62
N LEU A 77 4.41 8.15 -5.32
CA LEU A 77 5.65 8.26 -4.56
C LEU A 77 6.43 6.95 -4.55
N GLY A 78 5.73 5.82 -4.55
CA GLY A 78 6.28 4.49 -4.32
C GLY A 78 7.07 4.40 -3.01
N LYS A 79 8.26 3.80 -3.05
CA LYS A 79 9.16 3.67 -1.88
C LYS A 79 9.44 4.98 -1.16
N GLU A 80 9.48 6.09 -1.90
CA GLU A 80 9.73 7.39 -1.30
C GLU A 80 8.64 7.81 -0.30
N MET A 81 7.45 7.18 -0.31
CA MET A 81 6.36 7.44 0.63
C MET A 81 6.81 7.42 2.08
N GLU A 82 7.58 6.42 2.51
CA GLU A 82 8.07 6.30 3.89
C GLU A 82 8.90 7.52 4.29
N GLU A 83 9.78 7.99 3.40
CA GLU A 83 10.58 9.19 3.64
C GLU A 83 9.72 10.46 3.76
N PHE A 84 8.56 10.52 3.11
CA PHE A 84 7.63 11.65 3.21
C PHE A 84 6.83 11.64 4.51
N GLU A 85 6.52 10.46 5.04
CA GLU A 85 5.84 10.29 6.33
C GLU A 85 6.79 10.65 7.49
N GLU A 86 8.06 10.26 7.44
CA GLU A 86 9.05 10.55 8.48
C GLU A 86 9.35 12.06 8.63
N ASP A 87 9.43 12.78 7.51
CA ASP A 87 9.70 14.22 7.52
C ASP A 87 8.40 15.02 7.77
N SER A 88 8.14 15.37 9.03
CA SER A 88 7.03 16.27 9.42
C SER A 88 7.21 17.73 8.93
N GLU A 89 8.39 18.09 8.41
CA GLU A 89 8.74 19.44 8.00
C GLU A 89 8.27 19.76 6.56
N PRO A 90 7.28 20.66 6.36
CA PRO A 90 6.71 20.92 5.03
C PRO A 90 7.73 21.44 4.01
N ARG A 91 8.81 22.09 4.48
CA ARG A 91 9.88 22.58 3.60
C ARG A 91 10.72 21.46 3.02
N ARG A 92 10.94 20.37 3.76
CA ARG A 92 11.70 19.20 3.28
C ARG A 92 10.88 18.43 2.26
N ASN A 93 9.61 18.17 2.55
CA ASN A 93 8.70 17.48 1.64
C ASN A 93 8.53 18.25 0.33
N ARG A 94 8.49 19.59 0.37
CA ARG A 94 8.53 20.40 -0.86
C ARG A 94 9.79 20.18 -1.69
N LYS A 95 10.97 20.10 -1.06
CA LYS A 95 12.22 19.83 -1.80
C LYS A 95 12.20 18.43 -2.43
N LYS A 96 11.73 17.40 -1.69
CA LYS A 96 11.57 16.04 -2.22
C LYS A 96 10.60 16.00 -3.40
N LEU A 97 9.45 16.68 -3.31
CA LEU A 97 8.50 16.81 -4.42
C LEU A 97 9.12 17.50 -5.65
N MET A 98 9.98 18.50 -5.45
CA MET A 98 10.69 19.12 -6.58
C MET A 98 11.67 18.17 -7.25
N VAL A 99 12.31 17.27 -6.50
CA VAL A 99 13.18 16.23 -7.06
C VAL A 99 12.35 15.25 -7.89
N ILE A 100 11.23 14.77 -7.35
CA ILE A 100 10.31 13.87 -8.07
C ILE A 100 9.79 14.55 -9.34
N PHE A 101 9.30 15.79 -9.24
CA PHE A 101 8.84 16.57 -10.39
C PHE A 101 9.88 16.58 -11.52
N SER A 102 11.16 16.78 -11.17
CA SER A 102 12.26 16.80 -12.13
C SER A 102 12.54 15.43 -12.76
N LYS A 103 12.21 14.32 -12.09
CA LYS A 103 12.29 12.95 -12.66
C LYS A 103 11.11 12.67 -13.60
N VAL A 104 9.93 13.20 -13.30
CA VAL A 104 8.70 12.99 -14.08
C VAL A 104 8.72 13.80 -15.38
N ASP A 105 9.09 15.08 -15.29
CA ASP A 105 9.20 16.04 -16.39
C ASP A 105 10.43 15.76 -17.26
N ILE A 106 10.33 14.78 -18.17
CA ILE A 106 11.44 14.36 -19.05
C ILE A 106 11.78 15.47 -20.03
N ASN A 107 10.76 16.15 -20.57
CA ASN A 107 10.96 17.15 -21.62
C ASN A 107 11.43 18.50 -21.05
N ASN A 108 11.46 18.65 -19.72
CA ASN A 108 11.88 19.84 -18.97
C ASN A 108 11.05 21.09 -19.32
N ASP A 109 9.78 20.94 -19.68
CA ASP A 109 8.86 22.04 -19.99
C ASP A 109 8.23 22.69 -18.75
N LYS A 110 8.59 22.19 -17.56
CA LYS A 110 8.09 22.60 -16.24
C LYS A 110 6.61 22.30 -16.03
N LYS A 111 6.07 21.34 -16.76
CA LYS A 111 4.73 20.78 -16.56
C LYS A 111 4.82 19.26 -16.58
N ILE A 112 3.76 18.60 -16.12
CA ILE A 112 3.64 17.15 -16.23
C ILE A 112 2.49 16.86 -17.17
N SER A 113 2.81 16.28 -18.32
CA SER A 113 1.82 15.77 -19.26
C SER A 113 1.23 14.45 -18.77
N ALA A 114 0.04 14.09 -19.27
CA ALA A 114 -0.58 12.80 -18.96
C ALA A 114 0.31 11.60 -19.37
N LYS A 115 1.10 11.74 -20.45
CA LYS A 115 2.04 10.71 -20.90
C LYS A 115 3.22 10.53 -19.95
N GLU A 116 3.77 11.63 -19.44
CA GLU A 116 4.85 11.59 -18.44
C GLU A 116 4.37 11.00 -17.12
N MET A 117 3.17 11.39 -16.69
CA MET A 117 2.55 10.81 -15.49
C MET A 117 2.30 9.31 -15.65
N GLN A 118 1.72 8.88 -16.78
CA GLN A 118 1.48 7.46 -17.05
C GLN A 118 2.79 6.66 -17.02
N ARG A 119 3.84 7.16 -17.69
CA ARG A 119 5.15 6.50 -17.68
C ARG A 119 5.71 6.40 -16.26
N TRP A 120 5.64 7.48 -15.48
CA TRP A 120 6.12 7.50 -14.10
C TRP A 120 5.37 6.48 -13.22
N ILE A 121 4.05 6.42 -13.35
CA ILE A 121 3.22 5.43 -12.65
C ILE A 121 3.66 4.01 -13.03
N MET A 122 3.87 3.72 -14.31
CA MET A 122 4.34 2.40 -14.75
C MET A 122 5.73 2.06 -14.20
N GLU A 123 6.64 3.03 -14.15
CA GLU A 123 7.99 2.87 -13.58
C GLU A 123 7.90 2.55 -12.08
N LYS A 124 7.04 3.25 -11.33
CA LYS A 124 6.80 2.97 -9.91
C LYS A 124 6.12 1.63 -9.66
N THR A 125 5.16 1.24 -10.48
CA THR A 125 4.53 -0.08 -10.38
C THR A 125 5.54 -1.21 -10.63
N ASP A 126 6.45 -1.04 -11.60
CA ASP A 126 7.50 -2.03 -11.85
C ASP A 126 8.52 -2.10 -10.69
N GLU A 127 8.94 -0.95 -10.14
CA GLU A 127 9.79 -0.91 -8.93
C GLU A 127 9.17 -1.72 -7.78
N HIS A 128 7.89 -1.50 -7.47
CA HIS A 128 7.18 -2.26 -6.44
C HIS A 128 7.08 -3.76 -6.74
N PHE A 129 6.83 -4.12 -8.00
CA PHE A 129 6.78 -5.52 -8.39
C PHE A 129 8.13 -6.21 -8.15
N GLN A 130 9.24 -5.55 -8.49
CA GLN A 130 10.57 -6.10 -8.23
C GLN A 130 10.84 -6.26 -6.72
N GLU A 131 10.34 -5.35 -5.88
CA GLU A 131 10.45 -5.50 -4.42
C GLU A 131 9.70 -6.71 -3.91
N ALA A 132 8.43 -6.87 -4.31
CA ALA A 132 7.63 -8.02 -3.94
C ALA A 132 8.31 -9.33 -4.35
N VAL A 133 8.93 -9.38 -5.54
CA VAL A 133 9.71 -10.54 -6.00
C VAL A 133 10.93 -10.81 -5.11
N GLU A 134 11.67 -9.78 -4.70
CA GLU A 134 12.86 -9.96 -3.84
C GLU A 134 12.48 -10.35 -2.40
N GLU A 135 11.42 -9.77 -1.83
CA GLU A 135 10.87 -10.15 -0.53
C GLU A 135 10.35 -11.60 -0.56
N ASN A 136 9.59 -11.95 -1.60
CA ASN A 136 9.08 -13.30 -1.81
C ASN A 136 10.17 -14.36 -1.83
N LYS A 137 11.33 -14.10 -2.46
CA LYS A 137 12.47 -15.04 -2.43
C LYS A 137 12.93 -15.40 -1.03
N MET A 138 12.90 -14.43 -0.12
CA MET A 138 13.31 -14.65 1.28
C MET A 138 12.25 -15.46 2.02
N HIS A 139 10.98 -15.10 1.85
CA HIS A 139 9.87 -15.84 2.46
C HIS A 139 9.76 -17.28 1.93
N PHE A 140 9.86 -17.46 0.62
CA PHE A 140 9.83 -18.77 -0.04
C PHE A 140 10.89 -19.71 0.53
N ARG A 141 12.14 -19.25 0.62
CA ARG A 141 13.24 -20.04 1.21
C ARG A 141 13.03 -20.35 2.70
N ALA A 142 12.30 -19.50 3.41
CA ALA A 142 12.00 -19.76 4.81
C ALA A 142 10.92 -20.84 4.98
N VAL A 143 10.02 -20.99 3.99
CA VAL A 143 8.93 -21.98 4.01
C VAL A 143 9.20 -23.25 3.20
N ASP A 144 10.31 -23.31 2.44
CA ASP A 144 10.84 -24.50 1.75
C ASP A 144 12.06 -25.07 2.51
N PRO A 145 11.86 -25.78 3.64
CA PRO A 145 12.96 -26.30 4.46
C PRO A 145 13.64 -27.53 3.84
N ASP A 146 12.96 -28.29 2.98
CA ASP A 146 13.52 -29.47 2.33
C ASP A 146 14.25 -29.15 1.01
N GLY A 147 14.02 -27.95 0.47
CA GLY A 147 14.72 -27.38 -0.67
C GLY A 147 14.32 -28.03 -1.99
N ASP A 148 13.11 -28.55 -2.09
CA ASP A 148 12.60 -29.19 -3.30
C ASP A 148 12.11 -28.18 -4.36
N GLY A 149 12.10 -26.89 -4.01
CA GLY A 149 11.73 -25.79 -4.89
C GLY A 149 10.22 -25.59 -5.01
N HIS A 150 9.44 -26.27 -4.18
CA HIS A 150 8.00 -26.11 -4.02
C HIS A 150 7.70 -25.99 -2.53
N VAL A 151 6.51 -25.49 -2.20
CA VAL A 151 6.05 -25.41 -0.81
C VAL A 151 4.75 -26.16 -0.72
N SER A 152 4.63 -27.04 0.26
CA SER A 152 3.38 -27.69 0.61
C SER A 152 2.59 -26.89 1.64
N TRP A 153 1.27 -27.10 1.69
CA TRP A 153 0.42 -26.46 2.70
C TRP A 153 0.88 -26.77 4.13
N ASP A 154 1.37 -27.98 4.39
CA ASP A 154 1.85 -28.37 5.73
C ASP A 154 3.12 -27.62 6.12
N GLU A 155 4.06 -27.39 5.20
CA GLU A 155 5.27 -26.61 5.45
C GLU A 155 4.94 -25.15 5.77
N TYR A 156 4.07 -24.54 4.95
CA TYR A 156 3.59 -23.19 5.20
C TYR A 156 2.87 -23.11 6.56
N LYS A 157 1.98 -24.06 6.87
CA LYS A 157 1.25 -24.11 8.14
C LYS A 157 2.19 -24.25 9.34
N ILE A 158 3.22 -25.07 9.24
CA ILE A 158 4.24 -25.23 10.29
C ILE A 158 4.93 -23.89 10.56
N LYS A 159 5.37 -23.19 9.50
CA LYS A 159 6.05 -21.89 9.64
C LYS A 159 5.14 -20.79 10.14
N PHE A 160 3.91 -20.73 9.66
CA PHE A 160 2.89 -19.79 10.14
C PHE A 160 2.61 -19.99 11.64
N LEU A 161 2.40 -21.22 12.09
CA LEU A 161 2.17 -21.46 13.52
C LEU A 161 3.43 -21.19 14.34
N ALA A 162 4.62 -21.46 13.81
CA ALA A 162 5.87 -21.09 14.47
C ALA A 162 5.99 -19.56 14.67
N SER A 163 5.56 -18.74 13.69
CA SER A 163 5.55 -17.27 13.84
C SER A 163 4.54 -16.80 14.90
N LYS A 164 3.46 -17.54 15.13
CA LYS A 164 2.51 -17.33 16.25
C LYS A 164 3.02 -17.83 17.62
N GLY A 165 4.27 -18.28 17.70
CA GLY A 165 4.93 -18.69 18.95
C GLY A 165 4.80 -20.17 19.30
N PHE A 166 4.25 -20.99 18.41
CA PHE A 166 4.20 -22.44 18.61
C PHE A 166 5.57 -23.08 18.32
N ASN A 167 5.82 -24.28 18.88
CA ASN A 167 7.06 -25.00 18.62
C ASN A 167 7.00 -25.75 17.28
N GLU A 168 7.85 -25.35 16.33
CA GLU A 168 7.93 -25.92 14.99
C GLU A 168 8.05 -27.46 14.98
N LYS A 169 8.89 -28.02 15.85
CA LYS A 169 9.10 -29.48 15.90
C LYS A 169 7.88 -30.22 16.42
N GLU A 170 7.21 -29.66 17.43
CA GLU A 170 6.01 -30.25 18.00
C GLU A 170 4.86 -30.26 16.99
N ILE A 171 4.70 -29.18 16.20
CA ILE A 171 3.70 -29.10 15.14
C ILE A 171 4.00 -30.10 14.04
N ALA A 172 5.24 -30.17 13.58
CA ALA A 172 5.66 -31.10 12.54
C ALA A 172 5.41 -32.56 12.96
N GLU A 173 5.69 -32.92 14.21
CA GLU A 173 5.39 -34.26 14.74
C GLU A 173 3.88 -34.55 14.79
N LYS A 174 3.06 -33.59 15.24
CA LYS A 174 1.60 -33.76 15.29
C LYS A 174 0.97 -33.89 13.91
N ILE A 175 1.39 -33.06 12.95
CA ILE A 175 0.92 -33.17 11.56
C ILE A 175 1.29 -34.54 10.99
N LYS A 176 2.55 -34.98 11.19
CA LYS A 176 3.00 -36.30 10.73
C LYS A 176 2.21 -37.46 11.33
N ASN A 177 1.79 -37.33 12.59
CA ASN A 177 0.99 -38.34 13.29
C ASN A 177 -0.53 -38.21 13.05
N ASN A 178 -0.99 -37.21 12.27
CA ASN A 178 -2.40 -36.84 12.12
C ASN A 178 -3.09 -36.56 13.46
N GLU A 179 -2.37 -35.94 14.40
CA GLU A 179 -2.90 -35.51 15.69
C GLU A 179 -3.51 -34.11 15.61
N GLU A 180 -4.53 -33.86 16.43
CA GLU A 180 -5.20 -32.57 16.51
C GLU A 180 -4.27 -31.52 17.15
N LEU A 181 -4.12 -30.38 16.47
CA LEU A 181 -3.41 -29.21 16.99
C LEU A 181 -4.36 -28.39 17.86
N LYS A 182 -3.93 -28.06 19.08
CA LYS A 182 -4.68 -27.14 19.95
C LYS A 182 -4.37 -25.70 19.53
N ILE A 183 -5.21 -25.16 18.68
CA ILE A 183 -5.11 -23.79 18.14
C ILE A 183 -6.37 -23.04 18.60
N ASP A 184 -6.25 -21.77 18.92
CA ASP A 184 -7.40 -20.90 19.21
C ASP A 184 -8.28 -20.68 17.97
N GLU A 185 -9.54 -20.31 18.20
CA GLU A 185 -10.55 -20.17 17.14
C GLU A 185 -10.16 -19.11 16.10
N GLU A 186 -9.56 -17.99 16.53
CA GLU A 186 -9.10 -16.91 15.65
C GLU A 186 -7.98 -17.39 14.71
N THR A 187 -6.95 -18.05 15.24
CA THR A 187 -5.85 -18.57 14.43
C THR A 187 -6.32 -19.69 13.50
N GLN A 188 -7.31 -20.49 13.91
CA GLN A 188 -7.90 -21.52 13.06
C GLN A 188 -8.70 -20.92 11.90
N GLU A 189 -9.48 -19.86 12.15
CA GLU A 189 -10.21 -19.13 11.10
C GLU A 189 -9.24 -18.51 10.07
N VAL A 190 -8.14 -17.91 10.53
CA VAL A 190 -7.08 -17.39 9.65
C VAL A 190 -6.48 -18.51 8.79
N LEU A 191 -6.17 -19.67 9.37
CA LEU A 191 -5.65 -20.81 8.63
C LEU A 191 -6.61 -21.31 7.54
N ASP A 192 -7.91 -21.35 7.84
CA ASP A 192 -8.91 -21.81 6.88
C ASP A 192 -9.03 -20.82 5.70
N ASN A 193 -9.04 -19.51 5.97
CA ASN A 193 -9.01 -18.47 4.94
C ASN A 193 -7.73 -18.54 4.08
N LEU A 194 -6.57 -18.73 4.71
CA LEU A 194 -5.30 -18.90 4.00
C LEU A 194 -5.29 -20.17 3.14
N LYS A 195 -5.93 -21.24 3.59
CA LYS A 195 -6.02 -22.49 2.84
C LYS A 195 -6.86 -22.35 1.59
N ASP A 196 -7.99 -21.66 1.68
CA ASP A 196 -8.82 -21.36 0.51
C ASP A 196 -8.04 -20.53 -0.51
N ARG A 197 -7.31 -19.50 -0.05
CA ARG A 197 -6.42 -18.71 -0.89
C ARG A 197 -5.31 -19.55 -1.53
N TRP A 198 -4.69 -20.45 -0.76
CA TRP A 198 -3.65 -21.36 -1.24
C TRP A 198 -4.12 -22.17 -2.44
N TYR A 199 -5.32 -22.76 -2.35
CA TYR A 199 -5.91 -23.52 -3.45
C TYR A 199 -6.20 -22.67 -4.70
N GLN A 200 -6.40 -21.36 -4.55
CA GLN A 200 -6.58 -20.47 -5.71
C GLN A 200 -5.25 -20.06 -6.34
N ALA A 201 -4.18 -20.03 -5.55
CA ALA A 201 -2.84 -19.69 -6.02
C ALA A 201 -2.18 -20.83 -6.82
N ASP A 202 -2.50 -22.09 -6.46
CA ASP A 202 -2.11 -23.33 -7.15
C ASP A 202 -2.74 -23.37 -8.56
N ASN A 203 -2.05 -22.77 -9.53
CA ASN A 203 -2.60 -22.51 -10.85
C ASN A 203 -2.51 -23.76 -11.73
N PRO A 204 -3.37 -23.92 -12.74
CA PRO A 204 -3.45 -25.18 -13.47
C PRO A 204 -2.14 -25.58 -14.18
N PRO A 205 -1.71 -26.86 -14.08
CA PRO A 205 -2.41 -27.96 -13.39
C PRO A 205 -2.17 -27.94 -11.87
N PRO A 206 -3.23 -28.01 -11.05
CA PRO A 206 -3.06 -27.97 -9.61
C PRO A 206 -2.39 -29.25 -9.12
N ASP A 207 -1.33 -29.12 -8.33
CA ASP A 207 -0.57 -30.24 -7.77
C ASP A 207 -0.49 -30.20 -6.23
N LEU A 208 -1.20 -29.24 -5.61
CA LEU A 208 -1.24 -28.98 -4.18
C LEU A 208 0.06 -28.45 -3.59
N LEU A 209 0.99 -28.04 -4.44
CA LEU A 209 2.24 -27.40 -4.10
C LEU A 209 2.27 -26.01 -4.74
N LEU A 210 2.93 -25.05 -4.12
CA LEU A 210 3.17 -23.75 -4.74
C LEU A 210 4.62 -23.65 -5.17
N SER A 211 4.85 -23.37 -6.45
CA SER A 211 6.12 -22.87 -6.95
C SER A 211 6.39 -21.45 -6.43
N GLU A 212 7.62 -20.94 -6.61
CA GLU A 212 7.99 -19.58 -6.19
C GLU A 212 7.08 -18.49 -6.80
N GLU A 213 6.63 -18.66 -8.05
CA GLU A 213 5.74 -17.73 -8.75
C GLU A 213 4.29 -17.79 -8.21
N GLU A 214 3.82 -18.98 -7.85
CA GLU A 214 2.50 -19.15 -7.26
C GLU A 214 2.47 -18.68 -5.81
N PHE A 215 3.55 -18.91 -5.07
CA PHE A 215 3.73 -18.37 -3.73
C PHE A 215 3.81 -16.83 -3.74
N LEU A 216 4.46 -16.24 -4.75
CA LEU A 216 4.41 -14.79 -4.98
C LEU A 216 2.96 -14.32 -5.20
N SER A 217 2.18 -15.04 -5.99
CA SER A 217 0.77 -14.72 -6.23
C SER A 217 -0.09 -14.89 -4.97
N PHE A 218 0.27 -15.83 -4.10
CA PHE A 218 -0.38 -16.07 -2.81
C PHE A 218 -0.14 -14.91 -1.84
N LEU A 219 1.10 -14.41 -1.74
CA LEU A 219 1.44 -13.26 -0.88
C LEU A 219 0.99 -11.93 -1.49
N HIS A 220 1.24 -11.74 -2.78
CA HIS A 220 1.00 -10.50 -3.52
C HIS A 220 -0.05 -10.70 -4.64
N PRO A 221 -1.34 -10.82 -4.27
CA PRO A 221 -2.41 -11.05 -5.24
C PRO A 221 -2.56 -9.91 -6.26
N GLU A 222 -2.09 -8.71 -5.96
CA GLU A 222 -2.03 -7.55 -6.86
C GLU A 222 -1.22 -7.81 -8.14
N HIS A 223 -0.31 -8.79 -8.10
CA HIS A 223 0.54 -9.16 -9.24
C HIS A 223 -0.01 -10.33 -10.05
N SER A 224 -1.05 -11.00 -9.56
CA SER A 224 -1.71 -12.10 -10.26
C SER A 224 -3.14 -11.75 -10.62
N ARG A 225 -3.42 -11.71 -11.93
CA ARG A 225 -4.79 -11.44 -12.43
C ARG A 225 -5.81 -12.43 -11.89
N GLY A 226 -5.42 -13.70 -11.72
CA GLY A 226 -6.28 -14.75 -11.17
C GLY A 226 -6.63 -14.47 -9.71
N MET A 227 -5.61 -14.21 -8.88
CA MET A 227 -5.78 -13.93 -7.46
C MET A 227 -6.51 -12.62 -7.21
N LEU A 228 -6.23 -11.57 -7.98
CA LEU A 228 -6.98 -10.31 -7.90
C LEU A 228 -8.46 -10.52 -8.24
N GLN A 229 -8.76 -11.35 -9.25
CA GLN A 229 -10.15 -11.68 -9.59
C GLN A 229 -10.82 -12.50 -8.48
N PHE A 230 -10.11 -13.44 -7.87
CA PHE A 230 -10.61 -14.22 -6.74
C PHE A 230 -10.94 -13.32 -5.55
N MET A 231 -10.01 -12.46 -5.13
CA MET A 231 -10.20 -11.48 -4.08
C MET A 231 -11.43 -10.60 -4.30
N VAL A 232 -11.60 -10.04 -5.51
CA VAL A 232 -12.78 -9.23 -5.82
C VAL A 232 -14.08 -10.04 -5.67
N ARG A 233 -14.08 -11.34 -5.98
CA ARG A 233 -15.27 -12.19 -5.80
C ARG A 233 -15.55 -12.47 -4.33
N GLU A 234 -14.52 -12.69 -3.52
CA GLU A 234 -14.65 -12.89 -2.07
C GLU A 234 -15.24 -11.64 -1.41
N ILE A 235 -14.67 -10.46 -1.69
CA ILE A 235 -15.20 -9.18 -1.20
C ILE A 235 -16.67 -9.01 -1.60
N ILE A 236 -17.03 -9.28 -2.85
CA ILE A 236 -18.43 -9.16 -3.31
C ILE A 236 -19.36 -10.17 -2.62
N ARG A 237 -18.86 -11.35 -2.26
CA ARG A 237 -19.64 -12.40 -1.59
C ARG A 237 -19.93 -12.03 -0.13
N ASP A 238 -19.02 -11.31 0.50
CA ASP A 238 -19.08 -10.98 1.92
C ASP A 238 -19.80 -9.64 2.22
N LEU A 239 -20.19 -8.88 1.18
CA LEU A 239 -21.05 -7.69 1.22
C LEU A 239 -22.55 -8.01 1.39
#